data_AF-A0A975CH49-F1
#
_entry.id   AF-A0A975CH49-F1
#
_cell.length_a   1.000
_cell.length_b   1.000
_cell.length_c   1.000
_cell.angle_alpha   90.00
_cell.angle_beta   90.00
_cell.angle_gamma   90.00
#
_symmetry.space_group_name_H-M   'P 1'
#
loop_
_entity.id
_entity.type
_entity.pdbx_description
1 polymer ?
#
loop_
_entity_poly.entity_id
_entity_poly.type
_entity_poly.pdbx_seq_one_letter_code
_entity_poly.pdbx_strand_id
1 'polypeptide(L)'
;MSLQTRLLALCQSVAGQLRTRITANHPGVAKAWVCFGISNAQVQVRRSFQVQSVTRMARGRYRLNFVPALPTADYGWHAQVRDGLDRYGYPQMLQVTARTTQDSKTAQVLDIACVAIDGSLQDATEINVVIHH
;
A
#
# COMPACT_ATOMS: atom_id res chain seq x y z
N MET A 1 -27.93 -17.36 40.28
CA MET A 1 -27.39 -16.50 39.20
C MET A 1 -28.50 -15.60 38.68
N SER A 2 -28.30 -14.29 38.61
CA SER A 2 -29.30 -13.34 38.06
C SER A 2 -29.18 -13.21 36.54
N LEU A 3 -30.22 -12.69 35.89
CA LEU A 3 -30.21 -12.34 34.46
C LEU A 3 -29.08 -11.37 34.11
N GLN A 4 -28.84 -10.39 34.98
CA GLN A 4 -27.75 -9.42 34.84
C GLN A 4 -26.38 -10.11 34.77
N THR A 5 -26.10 -11.10 35.63
CA THR A 5 -24.84 -11.85 35.59
C THR A 5 -24.67 -12.62 34.27
N ARG A 6 -25.76 -13.22 33.76
CA ARG A 6 -25.73 -13.95 32.49
C ARG A 6 -25.50 -13.02 31.29
N LEU A 7 -26.14 -11.86 31.29
CA LEU A 7 -25.96 -10.85 30.25
C LEU A 7 -24.51 -10.33 30.23
N LEU A 8 -23.94 -10.04 31.40
CA LEU A 8 -22.56 -9.57 31.51
C LEU A 8 -21.55 -10.61 30.99
N ALA A 9 -21.75 -11.89 31.34
CA ALA A 9 -20.92 -13.00 30.86
C ALA A 9 -21.00 -13.18 29.34
N LEU A 10 -22.20 -13.04 28.75
CA LEU A 10 -22.37 -13.08 27.30
C LEU A 10 -21.63 -11.93 26.62
N CYS A 11 -21.81 -10.69 27.10
CA CYS A 11 -21.11 -9.53 26.54
C CYS A 11 -19.58 -9.70 26.57
N GLN A 12 -19.03 -10.21 27.67
CA GLN A 12 -17.59 -10.50 27.79
C GLN A 12 -17.13 -11.58 26.80
N SER A 13 -17.92 -12.64 26.64
CA SER A 13 -17.62 -13.70 25.66
C SER A 13 -17.63 -13.17 24.23
N VAL A 14 -18.65 -12.39 23.86
CA VAL A 14 -18.75 -11.77 22.53
C VAL A 14 -17.58 -10.80 22.30
N ALA A 15 -17.25 -9.95 23.28
CA ALA A 15 -16.12 -9.03 23.18
C ALA A 15 -14.79 -9.78 23.02
N GLY A 16 -14.60 -10.89 23.77
CA GLY A 16 -13.42 -11.75 23.64
C GLY A 16 -13.32 -12.38 22.25
N GLN A 17 -14.44 -12.90 21.72
CA GLN A 17 -14.49 -13.47 20.37
C GLN A 17 -14.22 -12.41 19.29
N LEU A 18 -14.81 -11.23 19.38
CA LEU A 18 -14.57 -10.15 18.41
C LEU A 18 -13.10 -9.73 18.38
N ARG A 19 -12.47 -9.63 19.54
CA ARG A 19 -11.05 -9.25 19.65
C ARG A 19 -10.12 -10.26 18.98
N THR A 20 -10.48 -11.54 18.93
CA THR A 20 -9.67 -12.58 18.27
C THR A 20 -9.96 -12.75 16.79
N ARG A 21 -10.97 -12.08 16.22
CA ARG A 21 -11.27 -12.15 14.78
C ARG A 21 -10.37 -11.26 13.94
N ILE A 22 -10.00 -10.07 14.42
CA ILE A 22 -9.07 -9.17 13.72
C ILE A 22 -7.65 -9.50 14.17
N THR A 23 -7.06 -10.49 13.50
CA THR A 23 -5.65 -10.85 13.69
C THR A 23 -4.81 -10.31 12.53
N ALA A 24 -3.49 -10.41 12.65
CA ALA A 24 -2.57 -10.11 11.55
C ALA A 24 -2.87 -10.94 10.27
N ASN A 25 -3.56 -12.07 10.41
CA ASN A 25 -3.95 -12.93 9.30
C ASN A 25 -5.29 -12.55 8.65
N HIS A 26 -6.05 -11.62 9.23
CA HIS A 26 -7.31 -11.16 8.65
C HIS A 26 -7.08 -10.56 7.24
N PRO A 27 -7.89 -10.91 6.22
CA PRO A 27 -7.69 -10.46 4.83
C PRO A 27 -7.79 -8.93 4.69
N GLY A 28 -8.66 -8.29 5.49
CA GLY A 28 -8.79 -6.84 5.54
C GLY A 28 -7.61 -6.07 6.16
N VAL A 29 -6.62 -6.75 6.75
CA VAL A 29 -5.44 -6.10 7.36
C VAL A 29 -4.32 -6.01 6.31
N ALA A 30 -3.70 -4.83 6.20
CA ALA A 30 -2.58 -4.61 5.31
C ALA A 30 -1.42 -5.58 5.63
N LYS A 31 -0.91 -6.26 4.60
CA LYS A 31 0.24 -7.17 4.72
C LYS A 31 1.55 -6.46 4.48
N ALA A 32 1.54 -5.43 3.63
CA ALA A 32 2.66 -4.53 3.42
C ALA A 32 2.12 -3.15 3.05
N TRP A 33 2.86 -2.11 3.38
CA TRP A 33 2.55 -0.75 2.93
C TRP A 33 3.79 0.14 2.94
N VAL A 34 3.76 1.19 2.13
CA VAL A 34 4.83 2.19 2.06
C VAL A 34 4.29 3.57 1.73
N CYS A 35 4.85 4.58 2.37
CA CYS A 35 4.73 5.99 2.04
C CYS A 35 6.11 6.49 1.58
N PHE A 36 6.20 6.90 0.32
CA PHE A 36 7.45 7.41 -0.26
C PHE A 36 7.19 8.59 -1.20
N GLY A 37 8.25 9.21 -1.70
CA GLY A 37 8.18 10.27 -2.68
C GLY A 37 9.51 10.46 -3.39
N ILE A 38 9.52 11.28 -4.43
CA ILE A 38 10.75 11.66 -5.12
C ILE A 38 11.17 13.08 -4.73
N SER A 39 12.43 13.22 -4.35
CA SER A 39 13.10 14.50 -4.13
C SER A 39 14.49 14.43 -4.75
N ASN A 40 14.86 15.42 -5.56
CA ASN A 40 16.16 15.44 -6.27
C ASN A 40 16.47 14.14 -7.03
N ALA A 41 15.45 13.58 -7.72
CA ALA A 41 15.50 12.30 -8.43
C ALA A 41 15.83 11.06 -7.56
N GLN A 42 15.84 11.21 -6.23
CA GLN A 42 16.06 10.12 -5.28
C GLN A 42 14.74 9.71 -4.62
N VAL A 43 14.62 8.42 -4.33
CA VAL A 43 13.50 7.88 -3.56
C VAL A 43 13.69 8.23 -2.08
N GLN A 44 12.66 8.82 -1.49
CA GLN A 44 12.59 9.14 -0.07
C GLN A 44 11.45 8.33 0.55
N VAL A 45 11.79 7.25 1.26
CA VAL A 45 10.80 6.47 2.03
C VAL A 45 10.57 7.17 3.36
N ARG A 46 9.34 7.61 3.61
CA ARG A 46 8.95 8.27 4.86
C ARG A 46 8.61 7.25 5.93
N ARG A 47 7.90 6.19 5.55
CA ARG A 47 7.54 5.08 6.43
C ARG A 47 7.14 3.85 5.64
N SER A 48 7.40 2.67 6.18
CA SER A 48 6.98 1.41 5.60
C SER A 48 6.67 0.35 6.65
N PHE A 49 5.98 -0.69 6.21
CA PHE A 49 5.83 -1.95 6.91
C PHE A 49 5.95 -3.07 5.90
N GLN A 50 6.86 -4.03 6.15
CA GLN A 50 7.12 -5.18 5.27
C GLN A 50 7.55 -4.82 3.84
N VAL A 51 7.89 -3.55 3.59
CA VAL A 51 8.56 -3.07 2.38
C VAL A 51 9.96 -2.61 2.78
N GLN A 52 10.97 -3.33 2.30
CA GLN A 52 12.38 -3.10 2.61
C GLN A 52 12.94 -1.87 1.91
N SER A 53 12.59 -1.71 0.63
CA SER A 53 13.07 -0.61 -0.19
C SER A 53 12.12 -0.34 -1.35
N VAL A 54 12.21 0.89 -1.85
CA VAL A 54 11.58 1.30 -3.10
C VAL A 54 12.67 1.77 -4.05
N THR A 55 12.76 1.15 -5.21
CA THR A 55 13.77 1.46 -6.24
C THR A 55 13.11 2.20 -7.39
N ARG A 56 13.60 3.40 -7.73
CA ARG A 56 13.18 4.12 -8.94
C ARG A 56 13.89 3.54 -10.15
N MET A 57 13.14 2.87 -11.03
CA MET A 57 13.66 2.25 -12.25
C MET A 57 13.77 3.25 -13.40
N ALA A 58 12.81 4.17 -13.47
CA ALA A 58 12.75 5.29 -14.40
C ALA A 58 11.83 6.36 -13.80
N ARG A 59 11.70 7.52 -14.46
CA ARG A 59 10.68 8.51 -14.08
C ARG A 59 9.31 7.86 -14.03
N GLY A 60 8.61 8.03 -12.91
CA GLY A 60 7.30 7.45 -12.67
C GLY A 60 7.27 5.92 -12.63
N ARG A 61 8.41 5.23 -12.52
CA ARG A 61 8.45 3.76 -12.41
C ARG A 61 9.19 3.34 -11.15
N TYR A 62 8.51 2.55 -10.33
CA TYR A 62 9.02 2.15 -9.02
C TYR A 62 8.87 0.64 -8.81
N ARG A 63 9.85 0.06 -8.14
CA ARG A 63 9.82 -1.32 -7.66
C ARG A 63 9.81 -1.31 -6.14
N LEU A 64 8.80 -1.90 -5.54
CA LEU A 64 8.70 -2.15 -4.11
C LEU A 64 9.27 -3.54 -3.83
N ASN A 65 10.22 -3.65 -2.91
CA ASN A 65 10.80 -4.92 -2.51
C ASN A 65 10.27 -5.31 -1.12
N PHE A 66 9.65 -6.47 -1.01
CA PHE A 66 9.05 -6.96 0.24
C PHE A 66 10.05 -7.74 1.09
N VAL A 67 10.04 -7.52 2.40
CA VAL A 67 10.79 -8.32 3.37
C VAL A 67 10.00 -8.50 4.68
N PRO A 68 9.71 -9.75 5.09
CA PRO A 68 9.76 -10.98 4.27
C PRO A 68 8.91 -10.90 2.99
N ALA A 69 9.15 -11.84 2.07
CA ALA A 69 8.30 -12.01 0.90
C ALA A 69 6.86 -12.33 1.32
N LEU A 70 5.89 -11.86 0.55
CA LEU A 70 4.49 -12.20 0.73
C LEU A 70 4.26 -13.70 0.46
N PRO A 71 3.22 -14.33 1.04
CA PRO A 71 2.98 -15.77 0.87
C PRO A 71 2.73 -16.19 -0.58
N THR A 72 2.05 -15.35 -1.37
CA THR A 72 1.72 -15.62 -2.79
C THR A 72 1.78 -14.33 -3.60
N ALA A 73 1.74 -14.45 -4.94
CA ALA A 73 1.59 -13.30 -5.83
C ALA A 73 0.12 -12.85 -5.99
N ASP A 74 -0.84 -13.58 -5.42
CA ASP A 74 -2.28 -13.39 -5.57
C ASP A 74 -2.86 -12.34 -4.61
N TYR A 75 -2.11 -11.28 -4.34
CA TYR A 75 -2.53 -10.18 -3.46
C TYR A 75 -3.24 -9.05 -4.23
N GLY A 76 -4.13 -8.34 -3.55
CA GLY A 76 -4.65 -7.04 -3.98
C GLY A 76 -3.73 -5.91 -3.54
N TRP A 77 -3.72 -4.81 -4.28
CA TRP A 77 -3.04 -3.59 -3.85
C TRP A 77 -3.83 -2.37 -4.28
N HIS A 78 -3.70 -1.29 -3.52
CA HIS A 78 -4.22 0.00 -3.87
C HIS A 78 -3.16 1.06 -3.59
N ALA A 79 -3.17 2.11 -4.38
CA ALA A 79 -2.24 3.20 -4.22
C ALA A 79 -2.92 4.53 -4.48
N GLN A 80 -2.43 5.55 -3.77
CA GLN A 80 -2.84 6.92 -3.91
C GLN A 80 -1.59 7.78 -4.04
N VAL A 81 -1.69 8.81 -4.85
CA VAL A 81 -0.63 9.76 -5.09
C VAL A 81 -1.13 11.14 -4.68
N ARG A 82 -0.28 11.87 -3.98
CA ARG A 82 -0.51 13.26 -3.62
C ARG A 82 0.65 14.04 -4.19
N ASP A 83 0.34 14.91 -5.15
CA ASP A 83 1.31 15.78 -5.74
C ASP A 83 0.70 17.16 -5.99
N GLY A 84 1.57 18.16 -6.14
CA GLY A 84 1.15 19.54 -6.30
C GLY A 84 0.98 19.92 -7.77
N LEU A 85 1.81 20.87 -8.19
CA LEU A 85 1.83 21.38 -9.55
C LEU A 85 2.74 20.53 -10.44
N ASP A 86 2.45 20.50 -11.74
CA ASP A 86 3.35 19.95 -12.74
C ASP A 86 4.59 20.85 -12.95
N ARG A 87 5.46 20.46 -13.90
CA ARG A 87 6.67 21.23 -14.25
C ARG A 87 6.39 22.65 -14.77
N TYR A 88 5.15 22.96 -15.16
CA TYR A 88 4.74 24.25 -15.70
C TYR A 88 3.94 25.07 -14.68
N GLY A 89 3.70 24.55 -13.46
CA GLY A 89 2.96 25.23 -12.42
C GLY A 89 1.44 25.02 -12.47
N TYR A 90 0.94 24.03 -13.23
CA TYR A 90 -0.48 23.70 -13.30
C TYR A 90 -0.85 22.56 -12.36
N PRO A 91 -2.06 22.54 -11.77
CA PRO A 91 -2.55 21.39 -11.03
C PRO A 91 -2.50 20.12 -11.89
N GLN A 92 -1.93 19.05 -11.37
CA GLN A 92 -1.86 17.77 -12.08
C GLN A 92 -2.64 16.68 -11.36
N MET A 93 -3.28 15.82 -12.16
CA MET A 93 -3.89 14.58 -11.69
C MET A 93 -2.96 13.43 -12.05
N LEU A 94 -2.50 12.73 -11.02
CA LEU A 94 -1.68 11.55 -11.15
C LEU A 94 -2.45 10.32 -10.67
N GLN A 95 -2.18 9.19 -11.30
CA GLN A 95 -2.68 7.88 -10.89
C GLN A 95 -1.52 6.91 -10.77
N VAL A 96 -1.64 5.98 -9.82
CA VAL A 96 -0.73 4.84 -9.71
C VAL A 96 -1.40 3.62 -10.32
N THR A 97 -0.71 2.95 -11.24
CA THR A 97 -1.21 1.79 -11.99
C THR A 97 -0.12 0.75 -12.16
N ALA A 98 -0.47 -0.43 -12.68
CA ALA A 98 0.48 -1.42 -13.17
C ALA A 98 0.20 -1.73 -14.65
N ARG A 99 1.25 -1.91 -15.44
CA ARG A 99 1.16 -2.24 -16.86
C ARG A 99 1.48 -3.72 -17.06
N THR A 100 0.54 -4.42 -17.67
CA THR A 100 0.50 -5.89 -17.77
C THR A 100 1.74 -6.54 -18.40
N THR A 101 2.49 -5.82 -19.22
CA THR A 101 3.66 -6.37 -19.94
C THR A 101 5.01 -5.86 -19.43
N GLN A 102 5.03 -4.93 -18.48
CA GLN A 102 6.27 -4.25 -18.07
C GLN A 102 6.50 -4.23 -16.56
N ASP A 103 5.46 -4.47 -15.77
CA ASP A 103 5.49 -4.31 -14.33
C ASP A 103 5.26 -5.68 -13.66
N SER A 104 6.22 -6.11 -12.85
CA SER A 104 6.23 -7.39 -12.15
C SER A 104 5.31 -7.37 -10.92
N LYS A 105 4.51 -8.43 -10.73
CA LYS A 105 3.73 -8.66 -9.51
C LYS A 105 4.03 -10.07 -9.00
N THR A 106 4.81 -10.15 -7.93
CA THR A 106 5.32 -11.41 -7.37
C THR A 106 5.30 -11.35 -5.83
N ALA A 107 5.55 -12.48 -5.18
CA ALA A 107 5.69 -12.52 -3.72
C ALA A 107 6.81 -11.59 -3.17
N GLN A 108 7.83 -11.30 -3.98
CA GLN A 108 9.02 -10.53 -3.55
C GLN A 108 8.96 -9.07 -3.96
N VAL A 109 8.33 -8.79 -5.11
CA VAL A 109 8.33 -7.44 -5.70
C VAL A 109 6.98 -7.06 -6.29
N LEU A 110 6.68 -5.76 -6.17
CA LEU A 110 5.59 -5.09 -6.89
C LEU A 110 6.16 -3.90 -7.66
N ASP A 111 6.01 -3.93 -8.98
CA ASP A 111 6.29 -2.78 -9.84
C ASP A 111 5.01 -1.96 -10.03
N ILE A 112 5.17 -0.64 -9.93
CA ILE A 112 4.10 0.32 -10.15
C ILE A 112 4.57 1.45 -11.06
N ALA A 113 3.63 2.05 -11.78
CA ALA A 113 3.81 3.22 -12.59
C ALA A 113 2.95 4.37 -12.04
N CYS A 114 3.54 5.56 -11.92
CA CYS A 114 2.82 6.80 -11.68
C CYS A 114 2.67 7.55 -13.01
N VAL A 115 1.42 7.85 -13.36
CA VAL A 115 1.03 8.29 -14.70
C VAL A 115 0.12 9.50 -14.57
N ALA A 116 0.33 10.51 -15.40
CA ALA A 116 -0.60 11.61 -15.56
C ALA A 116 -1.80 11.22 -16.44
N ILE A 117 -2.83 12.05 -16.47
CA ILE A 117 -4.05 11.80 -17.26
C ILE A 117 -3.79 11.69 -18.78
N ASP A 118 -2.71 12.30 -19.25
CA ASP A 118 -2.25 12.23 -20.64
C ASP A 118 -1.49 10.93 -20.96
N GLY A 119 -1.35 10.02 -19.98
CA GLY A 119 -0.61 8.77 -20.11
C GLY A 119 0.90 8.91 -19.92
N SER A 120 1.42 10.13 -19.66
CA SER A 120 2.85 10.35 -19.45
C SER A 120 3.30 9.87 -18.07
N LEU A 121 4.50 9.31 -17.99
CA LEU A 121 5.10 8.88 -16.71
C LEU A 121 5.65 10.08 -15.94
N GLN A 122 5.26 10.20 -14.68
CA GLN A 122 5.61 11.33 -13.82
C GLN A 122 6.11 10.85 -12.46
N ASP A 123 7.13 11.53 -11.93
CA ASP A 123 7.46 11.36 -10.52
C ASP A 123 6.47 12.16 -9.67
N ALA A 124 6.28 11.76 -8.41
CA ALA A 124 5.42 12.46 -7.48
C ALA A 124 6.13 12.70 -6.15
N THR A 125 5.77 13.79 -5.48
CA THR A 125 6.30 14.10 -4.16
C THR A 125 5.76 13.18 -3.08
N GLU A 126 4.60 12.54 -3.26
CA GLU A 126 4.09 11.53 -2.33
C GLU A 126 3.27 10.43 -3.00
N ILE A 127 3.62 9.18 -2.71
CA ILE A 127 2.92 7.97 -3.13
C ILE A 127 2.74 7.08 -1.91
N ASN A 128 1.50 6.65 -1.67
CA ASN A 128 1.14 5.73 -0.62
C ASN A 128 0.59 4.46 -1.25
N VAL A 129 1.13 3.30 -0.88
CA VAL A 129 0.74 2.00 -1.41
C VAL A 129 0.42 1.08 -0.25
N VAL A 130 -0.68 0.35 -0.35
CA VAL A 130 -1.11 -0.65 0.63
C VAL A 130 -1.43 -1.95 -0.09
N ILE A 131 -0.96 -3.06 0.48
CA ILE A 131 -1.09 -4.40 -0.07
C ILE A 131 -1.94 -5.25 0.88
N HIS A 132 -2.89 -6.00 0.32
CA HIS A 132 -3.79 -6.92 1.01
C HIS A 132 -3.69 -8.31 0.40
N HIS A 133 -3.79 -9.35 1.23
CA HIS A 133 -3.82 -10.75 0.77
C HIS A 133 -5.26 -11.24 0.68
#